data_AF-A0A444IRA8-F1
#
_entry.id   AF-A0A444IRA8-F1
#
_cell.length_a   1.000
_cell.length_b   1.000
_cell.length_c   1.000
_cell.angle_alpha   90.00
_cell.angle_beta   90.00
_cell.angle_gamma   90.00
#
_symmetry.space_group_name_H-M   'P 1'
#
loop_
_entity.id
_entity.type
_entity.pdbx_description
1 polymer ?
#
loop_
_entity_poly.entity_id
_entity_poly.type
_entity_poly.pdbx_seq_one_letter_code
_entity_poly.pdbx_strand_id
1 'polypeptide(L)'
;MKTTHDWTYEYCDELKKIDPQYERFCMIISELSVISDKEVLRRLNTGVCLDWNKEYNVGVKEIDAQHKKFLRIIKKMAALHTQADKHAKVEKLQDQLLDYAHLHFRSEEALMERYKYPKIHEQKTEHALLMAELHRQVSAARRANSSVAKMLYFLVQWFIKHTVYSDREIGLHIANMRKARAFRINMQFFTRDIRSFFPNQLDLRGHGRENSLQPSL
;
A
#
# COMPACT_ATOMS: atom_id res chain seq x y z
N MET A 1 -18.80 -19.12 -17.33
CA MET A 1 -17.33 -19.13 -17.25
C MET A 1 -16.90 -18.09 -16.23
N LYS A 2 -16.32 -18.52 -15.09
CA LYS A 2 -15.77 -17.57 -14.10
C LYS A 2 -14.39 -17.16 -14.58
N THR A 3 -14.24 -15.88 -14.92
CA THR A 3 -12.96 -15.25 -15.18
C THR A 3 -12.13 -15.32 -13.90
N THR A 4 -11.22 -16.30 -13.81
CA THR A 4 -10.07 -16.16 -12.93
C THR A 4 -9.27 -15.00 -13.50
N HIS A 5 -9.35 -13.84 -12.86
CA HIS A 5 -8.59 -12.68 -13.29
C HIS A 5 -7.11 -13.09 -13.29
N ASP A 6 -6.51 -13.13 -14.48
CA ASP A 6 -5.12 -13.53 -14.67
C ASP A 6 -4.25 -12.29 -14.49
N TRP A 7 -3.87 -12.04 -13.24
CA TRP A 7 -3.11 -10.86 -12.83
C TRP A 7 -1.63 -10.90 -13.28
N THR A 8 -1.19 -11.91 -14.04
CA THR A 8 0.24 -12.14 -14.34
C THR A 8 0.81 -11.24 -15.44
N TYR A 9 0.02 -10.84 -16.44
CA TYR A 9 0.55 -10.18 -17.64
C TYR A 9 0.38 -8.65 -17.69
N GLU A 10 -0.68 -8.08 -17.11
CA GLU A 10 -0.95 -6.63 -17.19
C GLU A 10 0.05 -5.78 -16.39
N TYR A 11 0.75 -6.35 -15.41
CA TYR A 11 1.41 -5.56 -14.37
C TYR A 11 2.89 -5.27 -14.58
N CYS A 12 3.59 -6.01 -15.44
CA CYS A 12 5.03 -5.76 -15.63
C CYS A 12 5.31 -4.40 -16.29
N ASP A 13 4.43 -3.93 -17.18
CA ASP A 13 4.58 -2.62 -17.82
C ASP A 13 4.19 -1.45 -16.90
N GLU A 14 3.30 -1.67 -15.92
CA GLU A 14 2.99 -0.67 -14.89
C GLU A 14 4.10 -0.59 -13.84
N LEU A 15 4.62 -1.74 -13.39
CA LEU A 15 5.75 -1.81 -12.46
C LEU A 15 6.99 -1.12 -13.05
N LYS A 16 7.26 -1.32 -14.35
CA LYS A 16 8.34 -0.64 -15.10
C LYS A 16 8.38 0.87 -14.89
N LYS A 17 7.21 1.50 -14.78
CA LYS A 17 7.10 2.97 -14.74
C LYS A 17 7.44 3.55 -13.38
N ILE A 18 7.35 2.76 -12.31
CA ILE A 18 7.37 3.31 -10.95
C ILE A 18 8.36 2.65 -9.99
N ASP A 19 8.85 1.46 -10.32
CA ASP A 19 9.74 0.67 -9.47
C ASP A 19 11.00 0.24 -10.23
N PRO A 20 12.20 0.72 -9.86
CA PRO A 20 13.45 0.29 -10.49
C PRO A 20 13.75 -1.22 -10.32
N GLN A 21 13.03 -1.92 -9.43
CA GLN A 21 13.12 -3.37 -9.25
C GLN A 21 12.00 -4.15 -9.92
N TYR A 22 11.22 -3.54 -10.82
CA TYR A 22 10.18 -4.26 -11.55
C TYR A 22 10.71 -5.56 -12.18
N GLU A 23 11.96 -5.58 -12.65
CA GLU A 23 12.60 -6.77 -13.24
C GLU A 23 12.68 -7.90 -12.23
N ARG A 24 13.12 -7.62 -11.01
CA ARG A 24 13.19 -8.59 -9.92
C ARG A 24 11.80 -9.14 -9.58
N PHE A 25 10.79 -8.28 -9.51
CA PHE A 25 9.43 -8.69 -9.20
C PHE A 25 8.77 -9.49 -10.32
N CYS A 26 8.93 -9.05 -11.57
CA CYS A 26 8.49 -9.77 -12.76
C CYS A 26 9.19 -11.11 -12.89
N MET A 27 10.49 -11.21 -12.58
CA MET A 27 11.20 -12.48 -12.51
C MET A 27 10.60 -13.40 -11.46
N ILE A 28 10.36 -12.94 -10.22
CA ILE A 28 9.74 -13.77 -9.18
C ILE A 28 8.36 -14.26 -9.63
N ILE A 29 7.52 -13.37 -10.18
CA ILE A 29 6.16 -13.73 -10.62
C ILE A 29 6.19 -14.73 -11.79
N SER A 30 7.06 -14.50 -12.77
CA SER A 30 7.24 -15.33 -13.96
C SER A 30 7.82 -16.70 -13.61
N GLU A 31 8.86 -16.74 -12.78
CA GLU A 31 9.45 -18.00 -12.32
C GLU A 31 8.45 -18.86 -11.56
N LEU A 32 7.66 -18.25 -10.66
CA LEU A 32 6.70 -18.98 -9.85
C LEU A 32 5.44 -19.41 -10.64
N SER A 33 5.14 -18.80 -11.79
CA SER A 33 3.93 -19.09 -12.58
C SER A 33 3.99 -20.40 -13.38
N VAL A 34 5.20 -20.84 -13.75
CA VAL A 34 5.43 -21.98 -14.66
C VAL A 34 5.98 -23.24 -13.98
N ILE A 35 6.16 -23.20 -12.67
CA ILE A 35 6.82 -24.28 -11.92
C ILE A 35 5.83 -25.11 -11.10
N SER A 36 6.18 -26.38 -10.87
CA SER A 36 5.35 -27.29 -10.06
C SER A 36 5.18 -26.82 -8.61
N ASP A 37 4.11 -27.26 -7.94
CA ASP A 37 3.84 -26.94 -6.52
C ASP A 37 5.03 -27.25 -5.59
N LYS A 38 5.73 -28.36 -5.84
CA LYS A 38 6.95 -28.74 -5.10
C LYS A 38 8.06 -27.72 -5.30
N GLU A 39 8.20 -27.22 -6.52
CA GLU A 39 9.22 -26.26 -6.89
C GLU A 39 8.90 -24.85 -6.39
N VAL A 40 7.63 -24.43 -6.39
CA VAL A 40 7.18 -23.19 -5.71
C VAL A 40 7.63 -23.20 -4.26
N LEU A 41 7.31 -24.26 -3.53
CA LEU A 41 7.64 -24.39 -2.11
C LEU A 41 9.16 -24.40 -1.85
N ARG A 42 9.94 -25.06 -2.72
CA ARG A 42 11.40 -25.03 -2.66
C ARG A 42 11.93 -23.62 -2.88
N ARG A 43 11.51 -22.95 -3.95
CA ARG A 43 11.93 -21.57 -4.29
C ARG A 43 11.58 -20.59 -3.19
N LEU A 44 10.38 -20.64 -2.61
CA LEU A 44 10.01 -19.76 -1.49
C LEU A 44 10.86 -19.96 -0.22
N ASN A 45 11.49 -21.13 -0.06
CA ASN A 45 12.36 -21.42 1.07
C ASN A 45 13.86 -21.18 0.80
N THR A 46 14.32 -21.27 -0.46
CA THR A 46 15.77 -21.23 -0.77
C THR A 46 16.18 -20.23 -1.84
N GLY A 47 15.24 -19.72 -2.65
CA GLY A 47 15.54 -18.98 -3.88
C GLY A 47 14.85 -17.62 -4.01
N VAL A 48 13.65 -17.46 -3.45
CA VAL A 48 12.90 -16.21 -3.37
C VAL A 48 13.06 -15.68 -1.95
N CYS A 49 13.91 -14.67 -1.81
CA CYS A 49 14.12 -14.00 -0.53
C CYS A 49 12.87 -13.18 -0.16
N LEU A 50 12.05 -13.73 0.74
CA LEU A 50 10.89 -13.04 1.32
C LEU A 50 11.29 -12.12 2.50
N ASP A 51 12.58 -11.89 2.75
CA ASP A 51 13.04 -10.94 3.78
C ASP A 51 12.61 -9.53 3.48
N TRP A 52 12.35 -8.78 4.56
CA TRP A 52 12.00 -7.39 4.41
C TRP A 52 13.15 -6.65 3.77
N ASN A 53 12.88 -6.03 2.62
CA ASN A 53 13.78 -5.11 1.99
C ASN A 53 13.29 -3.68 2.24
N LYS A 54 14.22 -2.74 2.45
CA LYS A 54 13.95 -1.30 2.55
C LYS A 54 13.14 -0.75 1.37
N GLU A 55 13.22 -1.41 0.22
CA GLU A 55 12.51 -1.01 -1.00
C GLU A 55 11.01 -1.35 -0.94
N TYR A 56 10.58 -2.19 0.00
CA TYR A 56 9.15 -2.42 0.27
C TYR A 56 8.52 -1.34 1.15
N ASN A 57 9.30 -0.35 1.61
CA ASN A 57 8.77 0.71 2.44
C ASN A 57 7.87 1.64 1.63
N VAL A 58 6.65 1.85 2.10
CA VAL A 58 5.74 2.91 1.62
C VAL A 58 6.04 4.25 2.30
N GLY A 59 6.83 4.25 3.38
CA GLY A 59 7.22 5.47 4.10
C GLY A 59 6.26 5.87 5.23
N VAL A 60 5.32 4.98 5.58
CA VAL A 60 4.41 5.11 6.72
C VAL A 60 4.70 3.98 7.68
N LYS A 61 5.30 4.30 8.83
CA LYS A 61 5.84 3.31 9.78
C LYS A 61 4.82 2.24 10.18
N GLU A 62 3.58 2.65 10.37
CA GLU A 62 2.47 1.78 10.72
C GLU A 62 2.18 0.75 9.62
N ILE A 63 2.15 1.19 8.36
CA ILE A 63 1.91 0.33 7.18
C ILE A 63 3.12 -0.60 6.96
N ASP A 64 4.34 -0.06 6.98
CA ASP A 64 5.58 -0.84 6.79
C ASP A 64 5.69 -1.95 7.86
N ALA A 65 5.34 -1.65 9.11
CA ALA A 65 5.30 -2.65 10.19
C ALA A 65 4.25 -3.73 9.93
N GLN A 66 3.11 -3.35 9.34
CA GLN A 66 2.05 -4.28 9.03
C GLN A 66 2.45 -5.24 7.92
N HIS A 67 2.98 -4.72 6.82
CA HIS A 67 3.51 -5.49 5.69
C HIS A 67 4.63 -6.46 6.11
N LYS A 68 5.54 -6.06 7.01
CA LYS A 68 6.58 -6.95 7.58
C LYS A 68 5.99 -8.18 8.26
N LYS A 69 4.92 -7.99 9.02
CA LYS A 69 4.24 -9.09 9.72
C LYS A 69 3.47 -9.97 8.73
N PHE A 70 2.88 -9.41 7.68
CA PHE A 70 2.25 -10.17 6.60
C PHE A 70 3.24 -11.13 5.93
N LEU A 71 4.41 -10.62 5.49
CA LEU A 71 5.50 -11.45 4.94
C LEU A 71 5.96 -12.54 5.91
N ARG A 72 6.03 -12.24 7.21
CA ARG A 72 6.40 -13.23 8.23
C ARG A 72 5.40 -14.37 8.32
N ILE A 73 4.10 -14.11 8.15
CA ILE A 73 3.07 -15.16 8.13
C ILE A 73 3.25 -16.04 6.88
N ILE A 74 3.44 -15.43 5.70
CA ILE A 74 3.71 -16.13 4.44
C ILE A 74 4.92 -17.06 4.58
N LYS A 75 6.03 -16.54 5.10
CA LYS A 75 7.25 -17.33 5.35
C LYS A 75 7.04 -18.51 6.26
N LYS A 76 6.37 -18.30 7.39
CA LYS A 76 6.08 -19.38 8.34
C LYS A 76 5.28 -20.48 7.65
N MET A 77 4.30 -20.10 6.83
CA MET A 77 3.49 -21.04 6.10
C MET A 77 4.28 -21.80 5.03
N ALA A 78 5.13 -21.11 4.28
CA ALA A 78 6.06 -21.73 3.32
C ALA A 78 7.02 -22.71 4.01
N ALA A 79 7.54 -22.41 5.20
CA ALA A 79 8.47 -23.26 5.93
C ALA A 79 7.86 -24.57 6.46
N LEU A 80 6.53 -24.65 6.63
CA LEU A 80 5.88 -25.81 7.22
C LEU A 80 5.74 -27.00 6.26
N HIS A 81 6.00 -26.84 4.96
CA HIS A 81 5.66 -27.87 3.97
C HIS A 81 6.43 -29.20 4.12
N THR A 82 7.56 -29.20 4.83
CA THR A 82 8.39 -30.37 5.12
C THR A 82 8.05 -31.07 6.44
N GLN A 83 7.10 -30.58 7.24
CA GLN A 83 6.77 -31.12 8.57
C GLN A 83 5.63 -32.16 8.52
N ALA A 84 5.66 -33.15 9.44
CA ALA A 84 4.61 -34.17 9.57
C ALA A 84 3.25 -33.59 10.02
N ASP A 85 3.23 -32.66 10.98
CA ASP A 85 2.00 -32.02 11.49
C ASP A 85 1.64 -30.71 10.79
N LYS A 86 2.00 -30.59 9.50
CA LYS A 86 1.90 -29.31 8.78
C LYS A 86 0.47 -28.83 8.59
N HIS A 87 -0.51 -29.71 8.47
CA HIS A 87 -1.88 -29.34 8.11
C HIS A 87 -2.54 -28.41 9.14
N ALA A 88 -2.62 -28.84 10.41
CA ALA A 88 -3.19 -28.02 11.49
C ALA A 88 -2.43 -26.69 11.69
N LYS A 89 -1.09 -26.72 11.57
CA LYS A 89 -0.27 -25.50 11.67
C LYS A 89 -0.52 -24.54 10.51
N VAL A 90 -0.69 -25.04 9.28
CA VAL A 90 -1.01 -24.24 8.10
C VAL A 90 -2.41 -23.64 8.23
N GLU A 91 -3.40 -24.41 8.67
CA GLU A 91 -4.77 -23.89 8.87
C GLU A 91 -4.80 -22.75 9.88
N LYS A 92 -4.10 -22.89 11.01
CA LYS A 92 -3.96 -21.81 11.99
C LYS A 92 -3.30 -20.56 11.41
N LEU A 93 -2.29 -20.73 10.55
CA LEU A 93 -1.66 -19.60 9.86
C LEU A 93 -2.58 -18.97 8.80
N GLN A 94 -3.47 -19.75 8.17
CA GLN A 94 -4.49 -19.22 7.25
C GLN A 94 -5.52 -18.37 7.98
N ASP A 95 -6.00 -18.80 9.16
CA ASP A 95 -6.90 -17.97 9.99
C ASP A 95 -6.19 -16.68 10.40
N GLN A 96 -4.96 -16.81 10.91
CA GLN A 96 -4.14 -15.66 11.28
C GLN A 96 -3.95 -14.70 10.09
N LEU A 97 -3.77 -15.22 8.88
CA LEU A 97 -3.60 -14.43 7.66
C LEU A 97 -4.87 -13.66 7.29
N LEU A 98 -6.03 -14.31 7.35
CA LEU A 98 -7.33 -13.69 7.07
C LEU A 98 -7.64 -12.55 8.03
N ASP A 99 -7.51 -12.80 9.34
CA ASP A 99 -7.73 -11.79 10.37
C ASP A 99 -6.78 -10.60 10.21
N TYR A 100 -5.52 -10.91 9.91
CA TYR A 100 -4.49 -9.91 9.80
C TYR A 100 -4.63 -9.04 8.54
N ALA A 101 -5.03 -9.63 7.42
CA ALA A 101 -5.35 -8.89 6.20
C ALA A 101 -6.55 -7.94 6.41
N HIS A 102 -7.62 -8.42 7.05
CA HIS A 102 -8.76 -7.59 7.40
C HIS A 102 -8.37 -6.40 8.29
N LEU A 103 -7.56 -6.64 9.32
CA LEU A 103 -7.08 -5.59 10.21
C LEU A 103 -6.21 -4.56 9.46
N HIS A 104 -5.32 -5.04 8.60
CA HIS A 104 -4.42 -4.21 7.79
C HIS A 104 -5.21 -3.27 6.88
N PHE A 105 -6.13 -3.79 6.07
CA PHE A 105 -6.95 -2.97 5.16
C PHE A 105 -7.78 -1.93 5.91
N ARG A 106 -8.40 -2.30 7.05
CA ARG A 106 -9.12 -1.34 7.89
C ARG A 106 -8.21 -0.24 8.44
N SER A 107 -6.97 -0.57 8.80
CA SER A 107 -5.98 0.39 9.28
C SER A 107 -5.60 1.38 8.18
N GLU A 108 -5.38 0.90 6.96
CA GLU A 108 -5.03 1.74 5.81
C GLU A 108 -6.19 2.63 5.39
N GLU A 109 -7.41 2.10 5.35
CA GLU A 109 -8.61 2.86 5.07
C GLU A 109 -8.82 4.00 6.06
N ALA A 110 -8.63 3.74 7.35
CA ALA A 110 -8.68 4.79 8.37
C ALA A 110 -7.59 5.87 8.17
N LEU A 111 -6.39 5.46 7.74
CA LEU A 111 -5.32 6.41 7.39
C LEU A 111 -5.68 7.22 6.15
N MET A 112 -6.21 6.59 5.10
CA MET A 112 -6.67 7.25 3.89
C MET A 112 -7.76 8.29 4.18
N GLU A 113 -8.76 7.95 5.01
CA GLU A 113 -9.80 8.89 5.45
C GLU A 113 -9.21 10.08 6.20
N ARG A 114 -8.34 9.81 7.18
CA ARG A 114 -7.68 10.84 7.99
C ARG A 114 -6.87 11.83 7.15
N TYR A 115 -6.20 11.34 6.11
CA TYR A 115 -5.36 12.15 5.23
C TYR A 115 -6.07 12.61 3.95
N LYS A 116 -7.38 12.34 3.81
CA LYS A 116 -8.19 12.70 2.64
C LYS A 116 -7.56 12.21 1.33
N TYR A 117 -7.20 10.92 1.30
CA TYR A 117 -6.63 10.30 0.11
C TYR A 117 -7.67 10.31 -1.03
N PRO A 118 -7.33 10.85 -2.22
CA PRO A 118 -8.32 11.11 -3.27
C PRO A 118 -8.90 9.85 -3.90
N LYS A 119 -8.14 8.75 -3.98
CA LYS A 119 -8.56 7.49 -4.62
C LYS A 119 -9.10 6.44 -3.62
N ILE A 120 -9.61 6.87 -2.46
CA ILE A 120 -10.04 5.96 -1.39
C ILE A 120 -11.08 4.92 -1.84
N HIS A 121 -11.99 5.28 -2.74
CA HIS A 121 -13.00 4.35 -3.24
C HIS A 121 -12.41 3.24 -4.11
N GLU A 122 -11.43 3.57 -4.95
CA GLU A 122 -10.70 2.60 -5.77
C GLU A 122 -9.91 1.64 -4.89
N GLN A 123 -9.19 2.16 -3.88
CA GLN A 123 -8.42 1.35 -2.94
C GLN A 123 -9.31 0.39 -2.12
N LYS A 124 -10.45 0.87 -1.59
CA LYS A 124 -11.42 0.03 -0.86
C LYS A 124 -11.99 -1.09 -1.73
N THR A 125 -12.19 -0.81 -3.02
CA THR A 125 -12.64 -1.83 -3.97
C THR A 125 -11.57 -2.88 -4.19
N GLU A 126 -10.31 -2.47 -4.36
CA GLU A 126 -9.17 -3.39 -4.46
C GLU A 126 -9.06 -4.29 -3.21
N HIS A 127 -9.15 -3.70 -2.01
CA HIS A 127 -9.13 -4.44 -0.74
C HIS A 127 -10.23 -5.51 -0.65
N ALA A 128 -11.46 -5.14 -1.05
CA ALA A 128 -12.59 -6.07 -1.02
C ALA A 128 -12.39 -7.25 -1.98
N LEU A 129 -11.88 -7.00 -3.18
CA LEU A 129 -11.55 -8.03 -4.17
C LEU A 129 -10.43 -8.95 -3.67
N LEU A 130 -9.38 -8.38 -3.07
CA LEU A 130 -8.26 -9.14 -2.51
C LEU A 130 -8.69 -10.01 -1.33
N MET A 131 -9.54 -9.50 -0.44
CA MET A 131 -10.09 -10.33 0.64
C MET A 131 -10.97 -11.46 0.12
N ALA A 132 -11.85 -11.19 -0.85
CA ALA A 132 -12.68 -12.22 -1.46
C ALA A 132 -11.83 -13.33 -2.09
N GLU A 133 -10.77 -12.95 -2.79
CA GLU A 133 -9.83 -13.89 -3.40
C GLU A 133 -9.02 -14.66 -2.34
N LEU A 134 -8.55 -14.00 -1.28
CA LEU A 134 -7.88 -14.67 -0.16
C LEU A 134 -8.79 -15.73 0.49
N HIS A 135 -10.05 -15.40 0.77
CA HIS A 135 -11.03 -16.35 1.28
C HIS A 135 -11.22 -17.55 0.34
N ARG A 136 -11.28 -17.29 -0.97
CA ARG A 136 -11.40 -18.34 -1.99
C ARG A 136 -10.19 -19.28 -1.96
N GLN A 137 -8.98 -18.74 -1.94
CA GLN A 137 -7.73 -19.51 -1.94
C GLN A 137 -7.58 -20.34 -0.66
N VAL A 138 -7.84 -19.75 0.51
CA VAL A 138 -7.83 -20.47 1.79
C VAL A 138 -8.87 -21.61 1.79
N SER A 139 -10.09 -21.32 1.34
CA SER A 139 -11.16 -22.34 1.30
C SER A 139 -10.88 -23.46 0.30
N ALA A 140 -10.19 -23.17 -0.81
CA ALA A 140 -9.78 -24.17 -1.78
C ALA A 140 -8.64 -25.05 -1.21
N ALA A 141 -7.67 -24.45 -0.52
CA ALA A 141 -6.58 -25.16 0.14
C ALA A 141 -7.08 -26.11 1.24
N ARG A 142 -8.01 -25.65 2.09
CA ARG A 142 -8.60 -26.47 3.17
C ARG A 142 -9.39 -27.67 2.66
N ARG A 143 -10.11 -27.50 1.56
CA ARG A 143 -10.90 -28.57 0.93
C ARG A 143 -10.07 -29.49 0.03
N ALA A 144 -8.74 -29.34 0.00
CA ALA A 144 -7.84 -30.02 -0.93
C ALA A 144 -8.20 -29.84 -2.42
N ASN A 145 -9.00 -28.83 -2.75
CA ASN A 145 -9.34 -28.45 -4.13
C ASN A 145 -8.22 -27.65 -4.80
N SER A 146 -7.26 -27.15 -4.02
CA SER A 146 -6.06 -26.47 -4.48
C SER A 146 -4.92 -26.75 -3.49
N SER A 147 -3.68 -26.56 -3.93
CA SER A 147 -2.52 -26.72 -3.06
C SER A 147 -2.21 -25.46 -2.28
N VAL A 148 -1.54 -25.63 -1.13
CA VAL A 148 -0.98 -24.52 -0.35
C VAL A 148 0.05 -23.74 -1.18
N ALA A 149 0.75 -24.40 -2.10
CA ALA A 149 1.71 -23.77 -3.00
C ALA A 149 1.05 -22.72 -3.91
N LYS A 150 -0.10 -23.05 -4.53
CA LYS A 150 -0.88 -22.10 -5.34
C LYS A 150 -1.37 -20.90 -4.53
N MET A 151 -1.81 -21.13 -3.29
CA MET A 151 -2.18 -20.03 -2.40
C MET A 151 -0.98 -19.16 -2.05
N LEU A 152 0.17 -19.75 -1.71
CA LEU A 152 1.41 -19.01 -1.43
C LEU A 152 1.88 -18.20 -2.64
N TYR A 153 1.76 -18.75 -3.85
CA TYR A 153 2.03 -18.02 -5.08
C TYR A 153 1.15 -16.78 -5.20
N PHE A 154 -0.18 -16.93 -5.03
CA PHE A 154 -1.11 -15.81 -4.99
C PHE A 154 -0.71 -14.76 -3.95
N LEU A 155 -0.33 -15.18 -2.74
CA LEU A 155 0.07 -14.26 -1.66
C LEU A 155 1.33 -13.45 -2.01
N VAL A 156 2.29 -14.05 -2.71
CA VAL A 156 3.50 -13.35 -3.17
C VAL A 156 3.14 -12.34 -4.26
N GLN A 157 2.31 -12.72 -5.22
CA GLN A 157 1.83 -11.79 -6.25
C GLN A 157 1.08 -10.61 -5.63
N TRP A 158 0.14 -10.89 -4.73
CA TRP A 158 -0.61 -9.88 -4.01
C TRP A 158 0.31 -8.96 -3.21
N PHE A 159 1.27 -9.50 -2.44
CA PHE A 159 2.21 -8.67 -1.69
C PHE A 159 3.02 -7.74 -2.60
N ILE A 160 3.47 -8.21 -3.75
CA ILE A 160 4.21 -7.35 -4.69
C ILE A 160 3.28 -6.28 -5.26
N LYS A 161 2.11 -6.68 -5.77
CA LYS A 161 1.24 -5.78 -6.51
C LYS A 161 0.53 -4.77 -5.61
N HIS A 162 -0.08 -5.22 -4.52
CA HIS A 162 -0.86 -4.32 -3.68
C HIS A 162 0.07 -3.59 -2.71
N THR A 163 0.84 -4.36 -1.94
CA THR A 163 1.63 -3.81 -0.84
C THR A 163 2.83 -2.97 -1.31
N VAL A 164 3.53 -3.36 -2.37
CA VAL A 164 4.68 -2.57 -2.85
C VAL A 164 4.26 -1.46 -3.82
N TYR A 165 3.21 -1.67 -4.62
CA TYR A 165 2.79 -0.70 -5.65
C TYR A 165 1.61 0.16 -5.20
N SER A 166 0.45 -0.45 -4.89
CA SER A 166 -0.79 0.28 -4.57
C SER A 166 -0.62 1.15 -3.31
N ASP A 167 -0.11 0.55 -2.22
CA ASP A 167 0.02 1.24 -0.92
C ASP A 167 1.10 2.34 -0.95
N ARG A 168 1.99 2.32 -1.95
CA ARG A 168 3.00 3.36 -2.13
C ARG A 168 2.39 4.71 -2.49
N GLU A 169 1.29 4.72 -3.24
CA GLU A 169 0.56 5.97 -3.53
C GLU A 169 -0.02 6.58 -2.26
N ILE A 170 -0.51 5.75 -1.34
CA ILE A 170 -0.99 6.18 -0.01
C ILE A 170 0.17 6.83 0.76
N GLY A 171 1.33 6.17 0.79
CA GLY A 171 2.53 6.68 1.44
C GLY A 171 3.00 8.03 0.90
N LEU A 172 3.06 8.18 -0.43
CA LEU A 172 3.41 9.44 -1.10
C LEU A 172 2.43 10.57 -0.76
N HIS A 173 1.12 10.29 -0.78
CA HIS A 173 0.09 11.26 -0.43
C HIS A 173 0.23 11.74 1.03
N ILE A 174 0.40 10.80 1.98
CA ILE A 174 0.59 11.13 3.39
C ILE A 174 1.86 11.95 3.61
N ALA A 175 2.96 11.61 2.94
CA ALA A 175 4.20 12.37 3.01
C ALA A 175 4.01 13.81 2.50
N ASN A 176 3.31 13.99 1.38
CA ASN A 176 3.00 15.31 0.83
C ASN A 176 2.11 16.13 1.76
N MET A 177 1.07 15.53 2.34
CA MET A 177 0.19 16.17 3.32
C MET A 177 0.95 16.60 4.58
N ARG A 178 1.91 15.78 5.05
CA ARG A 178 2.78 16.13 6.19
C ARG A 178 3.69 17.32 5.85
N LYS A 179 4.32 17.34 4.67
CA LYS A 179 5.16 18.46 4.20
C LYS A 179 4.35 19.75 4.07
N ALA A 180 3.18 19.70 3.43
CA ALA A 180 2.32 20.87 3.26
C ALA A 180 1.87 21.44 4.61
N ARG A 181 1.56 20.58 5.59
CA ARG A 181 1.23 21.01 6.95
C ARG A 181 2.40 21.69 7.64
N ALA A 182 3.60 21.09 7.59
CA ALA A 182 4.81 21.67 8.19
C ALA A 182 5.13 23.04 7.58
N PHE A 183 5.03 23.18 6.27
CA PHE A 183 5.23 24.45 5.56
C PHE A 183 4.24 25.52 6.03
N ARG A 184 2.94 25.19 6.12
CA ARG A 184 1.90 26.13 6.61
C ARG A 184 2.16 26.60 8.04
N ILE A 185 2.59 25.70 8.92
CA ILE A 185 2.93 26.03 10.31
C ILE A 185 4.11 27.00 10.35
N ASN A 186 5.20 26.69 9.63
CA ASN A 186 6.38 27.55 9.59
C ASN A 186 6.06 28.95 9.02
N MET A 187 5.20 29.02 8.00
CA MET A 187 4.75 30.29 7.44
C MET A 187 3.87 31.10 8.40
N GLN A 188 3.02 30.44 9.21
CA GLN A 188 2.24 31.11 10.26
C GLN A 188 3.13 31.70 11.37
N PHE A 189 4.22 31.03 11.74
CA PHE A 189 5.21 31.58 12.68
C PHE A 189 5.98 32.76 12.07
N PHE A 190 6.49 32.63 10.85
CA PHE A 190 7.19 33.71 10.16
C PHE A 190 6.33 34.97 10.00
N THR A 191 5.07 34.82 9.63
CA THR A 191 4.13 35.96 9.49
C THR A 191 3.73 36.58 10.83
N ARG A 192 3.68 35.81 11.92
CA ARG A 192 3.51 36.35 13.28
C ARG A 192 4.72 37.17 13.70
N ASP A 193 5.93 36.68 13.41
CA ASP A 193 7.17 37.40 13.74
C ASP A 193 7.23 38.74 12.99
N ILE A 194 6.95 38.78 11.68
CA ILE A 194 6.91 40.04 10.92
C ILE A 194 5.90 41.04 11.49
N ARG A 195 4.69 40.59 11.87
CA ARG A 195 3.68 41.46 12.50
C ARG A 195 4.11 42.01 13.85
N SER A 196 4.94 41.27 14.60
CA SER A 196 5.49 41.74 15.86
C SER A 196 6.58 42.81 15.67
N PHE A 197 7.31 42.77 14.55
CA PHE A 197 8.34 43.76 14.20
C PHE A 197 7.80 45.03 13.53
N PHE A 198 6.65 44.96 12.84
CA PHE A 198 6.02 46.11 12.19
C PHE A 198 4.52 46.22 12.52
N PRO A 199 4.16 46.61 13.75
CA PRO A 199 2.77 46.59 14.20
C PRO A 199 1.83 47.60 13.48
N ASN A 200 2.36 48.63 12.80
CA ASN A 200 1.58 49.78 12.32
C ASN A 200 1.72 50.16 10.83
N GLN A 201 2.24 49.30 9.93
CA GLN A 201 2.48 49.69 8.53
C GLN A 201 1.51 49.15 7.45
N LEU A 202 0.35 48.62 7.84
CA LEU A 202 -0.68 48.20 6.87
C LEU A 202 -2.06 48.81 7.20
N ASP A 203 -2.16 50.13 7.15
CA ASP A 203 -3.43 50.81 6.90
C ASP A 203 -3.33 51.62 5.60
N LEU A 204 -3.58 50.95 4.48
CA LEU A 204 -3.81 51.60 3.19
C LEU A 204 -5.33 51.75 2.98
N ARG A 205 -6.02 52.44 3.89
CA ARG A 205 -7.29 53.11 3.60
C ARG A 205 -7.04 54.59 3.35
N GLY A 206 -6.62 54.90 2.13
CA GLY A 206 -6.63 56.27 1.63
C GLY A 206 -8.06 56.82 1.63
N HIS A 207 -8.34 57.74 2.56
CA HIS A 207 -9.47 58.66 2.48
C HIS A 207 -9.31 59.57 1.26
N GLY A 208 -10.09 59.33 0.21
CA GLY A 208 -10.36 60.32 -0.83
C GLY A 208 -11.69 61.01 -0.53
N ARG A 209 -11.66 62.16 0.15
CA ARG A 209 -12.80 63.11 0.17
C ARG A 209 -12.65 64.09 -0.98
N GLU A 210 -13.70 64.15 -1.77
CA GLU A 210 -14.29 65.26 -2.54
C GLU A 210 -13.45 66.52 -2.83
N ASN A 211 -13.44 66.92 -4.10
CA ASN A 211 -13.89 68.27 -4.42
C ASN A 211 -14.54 68.32 -5.81
N SER A 212 -15.84 68.58 -5.81
CA SER A 212 -16.66 68.99 -6.94
C SER A 212 -16.20 70.34 -7.48
N LEU A 213 -16.09 70.47 -8.81
CA LEU A 213 -16.34 71.69 -9.59
C LEU A 213 -16.29 71.34 -11.09
N GLN A 214 -17.46 71.15 -11.69
CA GLN A 214 -17.72 71.54 -13.09
C GLN A 214 -17.88 73.09 -13.14
N PRO A 215 -17.81 73.82 -14.27
CA PRO A 215 -18.28 73.36 -15.60
C PRO A 215 -17.59 73.92 -16.88
N SER A 216 -18.07 73.37 -18.00
CA SER A 216 -18.34 73.97 -19.33
C SER A 216 -17.31 73.90 -20.47
N LEU A 217 -17.83 73.29 -21.55
CA LEU A 217 -17.52 73.37 -22.99
C LEU A 217 -16.33 72.57 -23.52
#